data_AF-A0A820WAZ6-F1
#
_entry.id   AF-A0A820WAZ6-F1
#
_cell.length_a   1.000
_cell.length_b   1.000
_cell.length_c   1.000
_cell.angle_alpha   90.00
_cell.angle_beta   90.00
_cell.angle_gamma   90.00
#
_symmetry.space_group_name_H-M   'P 1'
#
loop_
_entity.id
_entity.type
_entity.pdbx_description
1 polymer ?
#
loop_
_entity_poly.entity_id
_entity_poly.type
_entity_poly.pdbx_seq_one_letter_code
_entity_poly.pdbx_strand_id
1 'polypeptide(L)'
;MQHDSSFYLTAIFLIIFALSTWLDVNGVWVELPLIVNQAPEGWALPSYLTLAIAFSNIGPLFIMLLKVCFKERLNERIFIYIEILVGIISCALIAEYWKTTHFFAGRQRSVILLILVFLLGTLDTTSTVTYADYMKRYDSKLLNALYLGESLTSLLPSILATVQGVGGEPICRENATYPEYSSPRFSVQVYFWIFVGIILLSFFAFLILEFSNVSKSHRIA
;
A
#
# COMPACT_ATOMS: atom_id res chain seq x y z
N MET A 1 -9.52 16.26 -30.99
CA MET A 1 -8.84 14.95 -30.84
C MET A 1 -9.80 14.05 -30.08
N GLN A 2 -10.39 13.08 -30.76
CA GLN A 2 -11.38 12.17 -30.18
C GLN A 2 -10.58 11.05 -29.49
N HIS A 3 -10.54 11.05 -28.15
CA HIS A 3 -9.88 9.98 -27.42
C HIS A 3 -10.64 8.68 -27.67
N ASP A 4 -9.92 7.68 -28.18
CA ASP A 4 -10.48 6.38 -28.51
C ASP A 4 -10.86 5.61 -27.23
N SER A 5 -11.87 4.74 -27.28
CA SER A 5 -12.37 4.02 -26.09
C SER A 5 -11.28 3.18 -25.41
N SER A 6 -10.32 2.71 -26.20
CA SER A 6 -9.13 1.98 -25.78
C SER A 6 -8.18 2.79 -24.88
N PHE A 7 -8.12 4.12 -25.06
CA PHE A 7 -7.33 5.01 -24.23
C PHE A 7 -7.87 5.07 -22.80
N TYR A 8 -9.18 5.31 -22.65
CA TYR A 8 -9.82 5.39 -21.35
C TYR A 8 -9.75 4.07 -20.58
N LEU A 9 -9.91 2.93 -21.28
CA LEU A 9 -9.73 1.61 -20.68
C LEU A 9 -8.30 1.42 -20.15
N THR A 10 -7.29 1.80 -20.94
CA THR A 10 -5.88 1.73 -20.51
C THR A 10 -5.64 2.62 -19.27
N ALA A 11 -6.20 3.83 -19.26
CA ALA A 11 -6.11 4.73 -18.11
C ALA A 11 -6.76 4.13 -16.85
N ILE A 12 -7.93 3.50 -16.97
CA ILE A 12 -8.60 2.83 -15.85
C ILE A 12 -7.74 1.70 -15.29
N PHE A 13 -7.17 0.85 -16.14
CA PHE A 13 -6.29 -0.22 -15.67
C PHE A 13 -5.02 0.32 -15.02
N LEU A 14 -4.46 1.44 -15.51
CA LEU A 14 -3.32 2.10 -14.88
C LEU A 14 -3.66 2.68 -13.50
N ILE A 15 -4.86 3.25 -13.34
CA ILE A 15 -5.36 3.73 -12.05
C ILE A 15 -5.46 2.56 -11.06
N ILE A 16 -6.07 1.45 -11.48
CA ILE A 16 -6.23 0.25 -10.64
C ILE A 16 -4.87 -0.36 -10.32
N PHE A 17 -3.97 -0.42 -11.29
CA PHE A 17 -2.59 -0.90 -11.10
C PHE A 17 -1.85 -0.06 -10.06
N ALA A 18 -1.95 1.27 -10.12
CA ALA A 18 -1.31 2.15 -9.14
C ALA A 18 -1.92 2.08 -7.73
N LEU A 19 -3.03 1.37 -7.51
CA LEU A 19 -3.54 1.14 -6.15
C LEU A 19 -2.61 0.24 -5.31
N SER A 20 -1.71 -0.54 -5.91
CA SER A 20 -0.78 -1.39 -5.16
C SER A 20 0.48 -0.67 -4.65
N THR A 21 0.58 0.66 -4.76
CA THR A 21 1.82 1.38 -4.43
C THR A 21 1.92 1.85 -2.99
N TRP A 22 0.86 2.38 -2.38
CA TRP A 22 0.92 2.96 -1.03
C TRP A 22 -0.32 2.62 -0.18
N LEU A 23 -1.22 1.78 -0.71
CA LEU A 23 -2.54 1.53 -0.12
C LEU A 23 -2.42 0.94 1.28
N ASP A 24 -1.51 0.00 1.46
CA ASP A 24 -1.29 -0.75 2.68
C ASP A 24 -0.55 0.06 3.76
N VAL A 25 0.53 0.80 3.44
CA VAL A 25 1.16 1.72 4.40
C VAL A 25 0.21 2.82 4.83
N ASN A 26 -0.55 3.41 3.89
CA ASN A 26 -1.61 4.37 4.23
C ASN A 26 -2.68 3.71 5.12
N GLY A 27 -3.04 2.46 4.84
CA GLY A 27 -3.91 1.64 5.68
C GLY A 27 -3.46 1.51 7.11
N VAL A 28 -2.18 1.16 7.31
CA VAL A 28 -1.59 1.02 8.64
C VAL A 28 -1.69 2.33 9.43
N TRP A 29 -1.44 3.47 8.78
CA TRP A 29 -1.57 4.78 9.41
C TRP A 29 -3.00 5.11 9.80
N VAL A 30 -3.96 4.77 8.93
CA VAL A 30 -5.37 5.01 9.20
C VAL A 30 -5.90 4.10 10.30
N GLU A 31 -5.51 2.83 10.35
CA GLU A 31 -5.89 1.86 11.40
C GLU A 31 -5.13 2.08 12.72
N LEU A 32 -4.10 2.92 12.73
CA LEU A 32 -3.21 3.12 13.87
C LEU A 32 -3.94 3.39 15.18
N PRO A 33 -5.01 4.22 15.26
CA PRO A 33 -5.76 4.43 16.50
C PRO A 33 -6.34 3.15 17.10
N LEU A 34 -6.67 2.13 16.30
CA LEU A 34 -7.12 0.83 16.80
C LEU A 34 -5.96 -0.08 17.19
N ILE A 35 -4.85 -0.01 16.44
CA ILE A 35 -3.65 -0.82 16.67
C ILE A 35 -2.95 -0.40 17.97
N VAL A 36 -2.77 0.90 18.23
CA VAL A 36 -2.08 1.41 19.43
C VAL A 36 -2.75 1.00 20.74
N ASN A 37 -4.07 0.79 20.72
CA ASN A 37 -4.82 0.36 21.90
C ASN A 37 -4.56 -1.12 22.27
N GLN A 38 -4.00 -1.91 21.35
CA GLN A 38 -3.71 -3.34 21.55
C GLN A 38 -2.21 -3.65 21.52
N ALA A 39 -1.43 -2.82 20.84
CA ALA A 39 0.01 -2.98 20.75
C ALA A 39 0.69 -2.65 22.10
N PRO A 40 1.70 -3.43 22.53
CA PRO A 40 2.41 -3.20 23.78
C PRO A 40 3.21 -1.89 23.78
N GLU A 41 3.53 -1.33 22.60
CA GLU A 41 4.19 -0.04 22.46
C GLU A 41 3.28 1.17 22.71
N GLY A 42 1.95 1.00 22.65
CA GLY A 42 0.99 2.09 22.77
C GLY A 42 1.29 3.24 21.80
N TRP A 43 1.25 4.47 22.32
CA TRP A 43 1.54 5.69 21.54
C TRP A 43 3.01 5.91 21.18
N ALA A 44 3.92 5.02 21.57
CA ALA A 44 5.28 5.00 21.01
C ALA A 44 5.34 4.28 19.65
N LEU A 45 4.34 3.45 19.31
CA LEU A 45 4.27 2.71 18.05
C LEU A 45 4.36 3.60 16.80
N PRO A 46 3.65 4.74 16.69
CA PRO A 46 3.75 5.63 15.53
C PRO A 46 5.20 6.04 15.22
N SER A 47 5.99 6.35 16.26
CA SER A 47 7.41 6.72 16.09
C SER A 47 8.25 5.57 15.53
N TYR A 48 7.97 4.33 15.92
CA TYR A 48 8.66 3.15 15.38
C TYR A 48 8.25 2.84 13.95
N LEU A 49 6.97 3.00 13.61
CA LEU A 49 6.48 2.86 12.24
C LEU A 49 7.08 3.92 11.32
N THR A 50 7.11 5.19 11.75
CA THR A 50 7.78 6.27 11.01
C THR A 50 9.24 5.96 10.76
N LEU A 51 9.96 5.44 11.77
CA LEU A 51 11.36 5.08 11.61
C LEU A 51 11.54 3.92 10.62
N ALA A 52 10.69 2.90 10.71
CA ALA A 52 10.69 1.78 9.76
C ALA A 52 10.50 2.28 8.32
N ILE A 53 9.45 3.06 8.07
CA ILE A 53 9.16 3.62 6.74
C ILE A 53 10.27 4.56 6.26
N ALA A 54 10.87 5.35 7.15
CA ALA A 54 11.99 6.22 6.79
C ALA A 54 13.21 5.42 6.30
N PHE A 55 13.54 4.31 6.98
CA PHE A 55 14.60 3.40 6.53
C PHE A 55 14.24 2.65 5.25
N SER A 56 12.95 2.47 4.97
CA SER A 56 12.49 1.79 3.76
C SER A 56 12.91 2.46 2.45
N ASN A 57 13.25 3.76 2.48
CA ASN A 57 13.83 4.50 1.34
C ASN A 57 15.14 3.88 0.79
N ILE A 58 15.71 2.89 1.48
CA ILE A 58 16.76 2.03 0.93
C ILE A 58 16.32 1.28 -0.34
N GLY A 59 15.01 1.05 -0.54
CA GLY A 59 14.46 0.36 -1.71
C GLY A 59 14.81 1.03 -3.04
N PRO A 60 14.41 2.30 -3.26
CA PRO A 60 14.82 3.07 -4.45
C PRO A 60 16.33 3.14 -4.65
N LEU A 61 17.10 3.32 -3.57
CA LEU A 61 18.56 3.34 -3.64
C LEU A 61 19.11 2.00 -4.16
N PHE A 62 18.54 0.89 -3.70
CA PHE A 62 18.92 -0.44 -4.16
C PHE A 62 18.61 -0.66 -5.64
N ILE A 63 17.42 -0.27 -6.10
CA ILE A 63 17.07 -0.35 -7.54
C ILE A 63 17.98 0.52 -8.39
N MET A 64 18.27 1.74 -7.94
CA MET A 64 19.19 2.65 -8.64
C MET A 64 20.58 2.02 -8.79
N LEU A 65 21.13 1.45 -7.71
CA LEU A 65 22.42 0.76 -7.75
C LEU A 65 22.39 -0.44 -8.71
N LEU A 66 21.34 -1.25 -8.67
CA LEU A 66 21.17 -2.37 -9.61
C LEU A 66 21.16 -1.86 -11.06
N LYS A 67 20.40 -0.81 -11.36
CA LYS A 67 20.34 -0.26 -12.73
C LYS A 67 21.70 0.23 -13.22
N VAL A 68 22.48 0.88 -12.37
CA VAL A 68 23.86 1.30 -12.67
C VAL A 68 24.76 0.08 -12.92
N CYS A 69 24.74 -0.92 -12.04
CA CYS A 69 25.57 -2.12 -12.17
C CYS A 69 25.22 -2.95 -13.42
N PHE A 70 23.94 -3.03 -13.77
CA PHE A 70 23.43 -3.82 -14.89
C PHE A 70 23.24 -3.00 -16.18
N LYS A 71 23.71 -1.74 -16.22
CA LYS A 71 23.64 -0.83 -17.38
C LYS A 71 22.23 -0.75 -18.00
N GLU A 72 21.20 -0.54 -17.17
CA GLU A 72 19.79 -0.40 -17.57
C GLU A 72 19.21 -1.66 -18.28
N ARG A 73 19.85 -2.82 -18.20
CA ARG A 73 19.33 -4.07 -18.81
C ARG A 73 18.26 -4.78 -17.98
N LEU A 74 17.78 -4.13 -16.92
CA LEU A 74 16.84 -4.70 -15.97
C LEU A 74 15.42 -4.55 -16.48
N ASN A 75 14.69 -5.66 -16.56
CA ASN A 75 13.30 -5.64 -16.99
C ASN A 75 12.40 -5.17 -15.86
N GLU A 76 11.81 -3.97 -15.98
CA GLU A 76 10.98 -3.38 -14.92
C GLU A 76 9.76 -4.25 -14.60
N ARG A 77 9.29 -5.06 -15.58
CA ARG A 77 8.15 -5.97 -15.39
C ARG A 77 8.43 -6.98 -14.28
N ILE A 78 9.66 -7.49 -14.18
CA ILE A 78 10.04 -8.48 -13.17
C ILE A 78 9.95 -7.85 -11.78
N PHE A 79 10.43 -6.62 -11.63
CA PHE A 79 10.33 -5.89 -10.36
C PHE A 79 8.88 -5.67 -9.96
N ILE A 80 8.03 -5.22 -10.88
CA ILE A 80 6.61 -5.00 -10.60
C ILE A 80 5.91 -6.30 -10.16
N TYR A 81 6.18 -7.43 -10.83
CA TYR A 81 5.63 -8.72 -10.41
C TYR A 81 6.08 -9.09 -9.00
N ILE A 82 7.37 -8.93 -8.69
CA ILE A 82 7.90 -9.22 -7.34
C ILE A 82 7.26 -8.29 -6.31
N GLU A 83 7.19 -6.99 -6.59
CA GLU A 83 6.63 -5.99 -5.68
C GLU A 83 5.18 -6.30 -5.32
N ILE A 84 4.32 -6.53 -6.32
CA ILE A 84 2.91 -6.82 -6.07
C ILE A 84 2.75 -8.15 -5.31
N LEU A 85 3.50 -9.20 -5.68
CA LEU A 85 3.38 -10.50 -5.01
C LEU A 85 3.84 -10.43 -3.55
N VAL A 86 4.96 -9.76 -3.29
CA VAL A 86 5.45 -9.57 -1.92
C VAL A 86 4.50 -8.65 -1.14
N GLY A 87 3.91 -7.64 -1.78
CA GLY A 87 2.88 -6.77 -1.19
C GLY A 87 1.63 -7.55 -0.77
N ILE A 88 1.09 -8.41 -1.64
CA ILE A 88 -0.04 -9.29 -1.33
C ILE A 88 0.27 -10.16 -0.10
N ILE A 89 1.42 -10.83 -0.10
CA ILE A 89 1.83 -11.73 0.99
C ILE A 89 1.99 -10.93 2.28
N SER A 90 2.68 -9.79 2.23
CA SER A 90 2.97 -8.97 3.41
C SER A 90 1.69 -8.38 4.00
N CYS A 91 0.79 -7.87 3.17
CA CYS A 91 -0.50 -7.34 3.59
C CYS A 91 -1.38 -8.44 4.21
N ALA A 92 -1.41 -9.65 3.62
CA ALA A 92 -2.11 -10.80 4.19
C ALA A 92 -1.51 -11.24 5.54
N LEU A 93 -0.18 -11.22 5.67
CA LEU A 93 0.49 -11.50 6.94
C LEU A 93 0.18 -10.43 7.98
N ILE A 94 0.06 -9.14 7.61
CA ILE A 94 -0.41 -8.11 8.54
C ILE A 94 -1.83 -8.44 9.01
N ALA A 95 -2.74 -8.79 8.09
CA ALA A 95 -4.12 -9.12 8.43
C ALA A 95 -4.23 -10.18 9.54
N GLU A 96 -3.39 -11.23 9.48
CA GLU A 96 -3.37 -12.32 10.45
C GLU A 96 -2.51 -12.03 11.69
N TYR A 97 -1.34 -11.42 11.52
CA TYR A 97 -0.31 -11.36 12.56
C TYR A 97 -0.12 -10.00 13.22
N TRP A 98 -0.89 -8.96 12.87
CA TRP A 98 -0.71 -7.62 13.45
C TRP A 98 -0.82 -7.56 14.98
N LYS A 99 -1.58 -8.47 15.63
CA LYS A 99 -1.67 -8.59 17.10
C LYS A 99 -0.55 -9.39 17.74
N THR A 100 0.26 -10.07 16.94
CA THR A 100 1.26 -11.02 17.46
C THR A 100 2.44 -10.26 18.06
N THR A 101 2.75 -10.56 19.31
CA THR A 101 3.83 -9.91 20.06
C THR A 101 4.94 -10.90 20.39
N HIS A 102 6.17 -10.40 20.38
CA HIS A 102 7.37 -11.16 20.74
C HIS A 102 8.20 -10.39 21.76
N PHE A 103 8.86 -11.15 22.65
CA PHE A 103 9.75 -10.55 23.64
C PHE A 103 11.08 -10.17 22.98
N PHE A 104 11.35 -8.86 22.90
CA PHE A 104 12.55 -8.31 22.28
C PHE A 104 13.07 -7.10 23.06
N ALA A 105 14.40 -7.05 23.27
CA ALA A 105 15.06 -6.00 24.04
C ALA A 105 14.40 -5.74 25.42
N GLY A 106 14.07 -6.82 26.14
CA GLY A 106 13.53 -6.77 27.50
C GLY A 106 12.06 -6.37 27.63
N ARG A 107 11.31 -6.24 26.52
CA ARG A 107 9.87 -5.90 26.54
C ARG A 107 9.11 -6.67 25.46
N GLN A 108 7.80 -6.82 25.61
CA GLN A 108 6.93 -7.29 24.53
C GLN A 108 6.84 -6.22 23.45
N ARG A 109 7.00 -6.63 22.18
CA ARG A 109 6.96 -5.75 21.02
C ARG A 109 6.24 -6.39 19.85
N SER A 110 5.61 -5.57 19.02
CA SER A 110 4.95 -5.91 17.76
C SER A 110 5.98 -6.10 16.64
N VAL A 111 6.95 -6.99 16.86
CA VAL A 111 8.12 -7.17 15.97
C VAL A 111 7.70 -7.55 14.55
N ILE A 112 6.73 -8.45 14.40
CA ILE A 112 6.22 -8.88 13.10
C ILE A 112 5.60 -7.69 12.34
N LEU A 113 4.75 -6.90 13.02
CA LEU A 113 4.15 -5.71 12.42
C LEU A 113 5.21 -4.73 11.92
N LEU A 114 6.24 -4.45 12.74
CA LEU A 114 7.32 -3.52 12.36
C LEU A 114 8.12 -4.02 11.15
N ILE A 115 8.44 -5.31 11.08
CA ILE A 115 9.15 -5.91 9.94
C ILE A 115 8.28 -5.86 8.68
N LEU A 116 7.00 -6.19 8.79
CA LEU A 116 6.08 -6.17 7.66
C LEU A 116 5.87 -4.75 7.15
N VAL A 117 5.70 -3.76 8.04
CA VAL A 117 5.57 -2.34 7.65
C VAL A 117 6.86 -1.82 7.02
N PHE A 118 8.04 -2.21 7.53
CA PHE A 118 9.30 -1.89 6.86
C PHE A 118 9.35 -2.46 5.44
N LEU A 119 8.97 -3.73 5.27
CA LEU A 119 8.96 -4.40 3.98
C LEU A 119 7.97 -3.71 3.02
N LEU A 120 6.74 -3.44 3.46
CA LEU A 120 5.75 -2.70 2.69
C LEU A 120 6.27 -1.32 2.30
N GLY A 121 6.78 -0.53 3.25
CA GLY A 121 7.39 0.77 2.92
C GLY A 121 8.51 0.67 1.89
N THR A 122 9.28 -0.43 1.89
CA THR A 122 10.36 -0.64 0.90
C THR A 122 9.77 -0.93 -0.47
N LEU A 123 8.73 -1.77 -0.55
CA LEU A 123 8.00 -2.01 -1.79
C LEU A 123 7.35 -0.74 -2.30
N ASP A 124 6.69 0.02 -1.43
CA ASP A 124 5.94 1.22 -1.77
C ASP A 124 6.83 2.31 -2.34
N THR A 125 7.91 2.64 -1.63
CA THR A 125 8.90 3.62 -2.10
C THR A 125 9.55 3.18 -3.41
N THR A 126 9.78 1.88 -3.59
CA THR A 126 10.36 1.34 -4.82
C THR A 126 9.35 1.37 -5.98
N SER A 127 8.09 1.04 -5.71
CA SER A 127 7.00 0.93 -6.68
C SER A 127 6.72 2.26 -7.38
N THR A 128 6.72 3.38 -6.66
CA THR A 128 6.57 4.72 -7.27
C THR A 128 7.65 4.99 -8.33
N VAL A 129 8.89 4.53 -8.11
CA VAL A 129 9.99 4.68 -9.08
C VAL A 129 9.87 3.68 -10.23
N THR A 130 9.65 2.40 -9.93
CA THR A 130 9.56 1.34 -10.96
C THR A 130 8.33 1.51 -11.84
N TYR A 131 7.22 2.00 -11.30
CA TYR A 131 5.97 2.25 -12.04
C TYR A 131 6.12 3.48 -12.93
N ALA A 132 6.78 4.54 -12.45
CA ALA A 132 7.14 5.68 -13.29
C ALA A 132 8.06 5.27 -14.45
N ASP A 133 9.03 4.39 -14.20
CA ASP A 133 9.88 3.83 -15.25
C ASP A 133 9.09 2.95 -16.24
N TYR A 134 8.15 2.14 -15.75
CA TYR A 134 7.23 1.37 -16.59
C TYR A 134 6.40 2.27 -17.51
N MET A 135 5.98 3.44 -17.01
CA MET A 135 5.21 4.42 -17.78
C MET A 135 6.00 5.06 -18.93
N LYS A 136 7.33 4.96 -18.98
CA LYS A 136 8.13 5.38 -20.14
C LYS A 136 7.74 4.65 -21.43
N ARG A 137 7.09 3.49 -21.31
CA ARG A 137 6.56 2.73 -22.44
C ARG A 137 5.23 3.25 -22.96
N TYR A 138 4.58 4.22 -22.31
CA TYR A 138 3.25 4.71 -22.66
C TYR A 138 3.29 6.20 -23.03
N ASP A 139 2.28 6.67 -23.77
CA ASP A 139 2.08 8.11 -24.02
C ASP A 139 2.03 8.88 -22.69
N SER A 140 2.74 10.03 -22.63
CA SER A 140 2.86 10.86 -21.43
C SER A 140 1.51 11.34 -20.88
N LYS A 141 0.45 11.36 -21.68
CA LYS A 141 -0.92 11.65 -21.23
C LYS A 141 -1.45 10.63 -20.23
N LEU A 142 -0.99 9.37 -20.27
CA LEU A 142 -1.40 8.31 -19.35
C LEU A 142 -0.68 8.40 -18.00
N LEU A 143 0.38 9.18 -17.88
CA LEU A 143 1.10 9.37 -16.61
C LEU A 143 0.18 9.98 -15.53
N ASN A 144 -0.73 10.87 -15.93
CA ASN A 144 -1.73 11.44 -15.02
C ASN A 144 -2.67 10.37 -14.44
N ALA A 145 -2.95 9.30 -15.19
CA ALA A 145 -3.77 8.19 -14.70
C ALA A 145 -3.03 7.39 -13.61
N LEU A 146 -1.71 7.21 -13.75
CA LEU A 146 -0.88 6.59 -12.70
C LEU A 146 -0.94 7.42 -11.41
N TYR A 147 -0.66 8.72 -11.47
CA TYR A 147 -0.68 9.60 -10.28
C TYR A 147 -2.07 9.74 -9.65
N LEU A 148 -3.13 9.68 -10.47
CA LEU A 148 -4.49 9.61 -9.95
C LEU A 148 -4.70 8.32 -9.14
N GLY A 149 -4.23 7.17 -9.64
CA GLY A 149 -4.26 5.92 -8.89
C GLY A 149 -3.47 5.98 -7.59
N GLU A 150 -2.25 6.52 -7.61
CA GLU A 150 -1.46 6.74 -6.38
C GLU A 150 -2.21 7.63 -5.39
N SER A 151 -2.88 8.68 -5.84
CA SER A 151 -3.68 9.56 -4.97
C SER A 151 -4.84 8.78 -4.29
N LEU A 152 -5.47 7.86 -5.01
CA LEU A 152 -6.55 7.02 -4.48
C LEU A 152 -6.09 6.06 -3.37
N THR A 153 -4.80 5.74 -3.29
CA THR A 153 -4.24 4.89 -2.22
C THR A 153 -4.38 5.48 -0.83
N SER A 154 -4.56 6.79 -0.70
CA SER A 154 -4.84 7.47 0.59
C SER A 154 -6.34 7.67 0.82
N LEU A 155 -7.10 7.89 -0.26
CA LEU A 155 -8.54 8.11 -0.22
C LEU A 155 -9.28 6.83 0.17
N LEU A 156 -8.97 5.69 -0.46
CA LEU A 156 -9.66 4.42 -0.21
C LEU A 156 -9.54 3.95 1.25
N PRO A 157 -8.34 3.96 1.87
CA PRO A 157 -8.20 3.67 3.30
C PRO A 157 -9.05 4.58 4.18
N SER A 158 -9.07 5.88 3.88
CA SER A 158 -9.81 6.88 4.64
C SER A 158 -11.33 6.65 4.57
N ILE A 159 -11.85 6.35 3.38
CA ILE A 159 -13.26 5.99 3.20
C ILE A 159 -13.58 4.72 3.98
N LEU A 160 -12.74 3.68 3.84
CA LEU A 160 -12.98 2.39 4.48
C LEU A 160 -12.97 2.51 6.01
N ALA A 161 -12.03 3.26 6.56
CA ALA A 161 -11.93 3.51 7.99
C ALA A 161 -13.06 4.38 8.54
N THR A 162 -13.55 5.34 7.75
CA THR A 162 -14.75 6.11 8.09
C THR A 162 -15.98 5.18 8.15
N VAL A 163 -16.12 4.27 7.18
CA VAL A 163 -17.19 3.26 7.19
C VAL A 163 -17.05 2.30 8.36
N GLN A 164 -15.82 1.91 8.71
CA GLN A 164 -15.50 1.07 9.86
C GLN A 164 -15.79 1.76 11.19
N GLY A 165 -15.65 3.09 11.26
CA GLY A 165 -15.77 3.86 12.48
C GLY A 165 -14.49 3.83 13.33
N VAL A 166 -13.33 3.91 12.69
CA VAL A 166 -12.03 3.97 13.38
C VAL A 166 -11.98 5.19 14.32
N GLY A 167 -11.64 4.94 15.60
CA GLY A 167 -11.55 5.99 16.61
C GLY A 167 -12.88 6.61 17.02
N GLY A 168 -13.99 5.88 16.81
CA GLY A 168 -15.37 6.38 16.86
C GLY A 168 -15.75 7.28 18.04
N GLU A 169 -16.82 8.05 17.87
CA GLU A 169 -17.22 9.12 18.80
C GLU A 169 -17.25 8.66 20.27
N PRO A 170 -16.63 9.44 21.19
CA PRO A 170 -16.65 9.11 22.61
C PRO A 170 -18.08 9.23 23.14
N ILE A 171 -18.58 8.13 23.69
CA ILE A 171 -19.87 8.09 24.38
C ILE A 171 -19.63 8.52 25.82
N CYS A 172 -19.99 9.76 26.12
CA CYS A 172 -19.99 10.27 27.50
C CYS A 172 -21.27 9.82 28.21
N ARG A 173 -21.20 8.75 29.00
CA ARG A 173 -22.29 8.42 29.94
C ARG A 173 -22.22 9.34 31.15
N GLU A 174 -23.39 9.72 31.68
CA GLU A 174 -23.48 10.42 32.96
C GLU A 174 -22.79 9.56 34.05
N ASN A 175 -21.82 10.13 34.77
CA ASN A 175 -20.89 9.50 35.73
C ASN A 175 -19.65 8.76 35.18
N ALA A 176 -19.37 8.80 33.88
CA ALA A 176 -18.11 8.27 33.36
C ALA A 176 -16.94 9.26 33.58
N THR A 177 -15.85 8.79 34.19
CA THR A 177 -14.59 9.56 34.36
C THR A 177 -13.64 9.41 33.16
N TYR A 178 -13.94 8.52 32.22
CA TYR A 178 -13.17 8.28 31.00
C TYR A 178 -14.10 8.16 29.78
N PRO A 179 -13.65 8.58 28.58
CA PRO A 179 -14.42 8.41 27.35
C PRO A 179 -14.51 6.93 26.97
N GLU A 180 -15.72 6.41 26.74
CA GLU A 180 -15.94 5.10 26.10
C GLU A 180 -16.00 5.29 24.59
N TYR A 181 -15.13 4.62 23.85
CA TYR A 181 -15.14 4.65 22.39
C TYR A 181 -16.08 3.57 21.84
N SER A 182 -16.81 3.91 20.77
CA SER A 182 -17.62 2.93 20.05
C SER A 182 -16.74 1.86 19.39
N SER A 183 -17.21 0.61 19.40
CA SER A 183 -16.50 -0.49 18.74
C SER A 183 -16.59 -0.33 17.22
N PRO A 184 -15.52 -0.64 16.47
CA PRO A 184 -15.54 -0.56 15.01
C PRO A 184 -16.51 -1.60 14.45
N ARG A 185 -17.15 -1.28 13.31
CA ARG A 185 -18.14 -2.14 12.64
C ARG A 185 -17.56 -3.46 12.15
N PHE A 186 -16.26 -3.48 11.86
CA PHE A 186 -15.51 -4.69 11.53
C PHE A 186 -14.06 -4.56 12.04
N SER A 187 -13.34 -5.68 12.11
CA SER A 187 -12.00 -5.74 12.69
C SER A 187 -10.92 -5.22 11.74
N VAL A 188 -9.78 -4.81 12.31
CA VAL A 188 -8.54 -4.48 11.59
C VAL A 188 -8.11 -5.63 10.65
N GLN A 189 -8.37 -6.89 11.01
CA GLN A 189 -8.10 -8.05 10.17
C GLN A 189 -8.93 -8.03 8.88
N VAL A 190 -10.25 -7.77 8.98
CA VAL A 190 -11.13 -7.64 7.80
C VAL A 190 -10.69 -6.47 6.92
N TYR A 191 -10.27 -5.37 7.53
CA TYR A 191 -9.75 -4.20 6.81
C TYR A 191 -8.56 -4.57 5.92
N PHE A 192 -7.53 -5.23 6.45
CA PHE A 192 -6.37 -5.63 5.65
C PHE A 192 -6.71 -6.73 4.63
N TRP A 193 -7.66 -7.62 4.89
CA TRP A 193 -8.13 -8.58 3.88
C TRP A 193 -8.82 -7.90 2.69
N ILE A 194 -9.55 -6.81 2.92
CA ILE A 194 -10.09 -5.99 1.82
C ILE A 194 -8.94 -5.43 0.96
N PHE A 195 -7.84 -5.01 1.59
CA PHE A 195 -6.68 -4.47 0.88
C PHE A 195 -5.96 -5.54 0.07
N VAL A 196 -5.80 -6.74 0.61
CA VAL A 196 -5.32 -7.90 -0.16
C VAL A 196 -6.17 -8.10 -1.42
N GLY A 197 -7.50 -7.97 -1.32
CA GLY A 197 -8.40 -8.01 -2.48
C GLY A 197 -8.16 -6.90 -3.51
N ILE A 198 -7.91 -5.68 -3.06
CA ILE A 198 -7.61 -4.54 -3.94
C ILE A 198 -6.24 -4.73 -4.62
N ILE A 199 -5.21 -5.15 -3.89
CA ILE A 199 -3.88 -5.40 -4.45
C ILE A 199 -3.92 -6.57 -5.44
N LEU A 200 -4.72 -7.61 -5.18
CA LEU A 200 -4.99 -8.67 -6.16
C LEU A 200 -5.66 -8.12 -7.43
N LEU A 201 -6.61 -7.20 -7.30
CA LEU A 201 -7.21 -6.52 -8.45
C LEU A 201 -6.16 -5.70 -9.23
N SER A 202 -5.24 -5.02 -8.55
CA SER A 202 -4.09 -4.34 -9.16
C SER A 202 -3.18 -5.30 -9.92
N PHE A 203 -2.92 -6.49 -9.37
CA PHE A 203 -2.18 -7.55 -10.04
C PHE A 203 -2.84 -7.98 -11.35
N PHE A 204 -4.16 -8.23 -11.34
CA PHE A 204 -4.89 -8.58 -12.55
C PHE A 204 -4.93 -7.43 -13.56
N ALA A 205 -5.07 -6.18 -13.10
CA ALA A 205 -4.98 -5.01 -13.97
C ALA A 205 -3.61 -4.92 -14.65
N PHE A 206 -2.52 -5.20 -13.92
CA PHE A 206 -1.18 -5.26 -14.48
C PHE A 206 -1.03 -6.37 -15.53
N LEU A 207 -1.55 -7.58 -15.26
CA LEU A 207 -1.56 -8.67 -16.25
C LEU A 207 -2.32 -8.29 -17.52
N ILE A 208 -3.46 -7.62 -17.39
CA ILE A 208 -4.24 -7.14 -18.54
C ILE A 208 -3.44 -6.07 -19.30
N LEU A 209 -2.82 -5.11 -18.63
CA LEU A 209 -1.96 -4.12 -19.25
C LEU A 209 -0.78 -4.75 -19.98
N GLU A 210 -0.30 -5.91 -19.54
CA GLU A 210 0.86 -6.57 -20.11
C GLU A 210 0.52 -7.45 -21.32
N PHE A 211 -0.56 -8.22 -21.23
CA PHE A 211 -0.91 -9.22 -22.24
C PHE A 211 -1.99 -8.76 -23.23
N SER A 212 -2.83 -7.78 -22.87
CA SER A 212 -3.90 -7.32 -23.77
C SER A 212 -3.36 -6.48 -24.93
N ASN A 213 -4.09 -6.47 -26.04
CA ASN A 213 -3.79 -5.62 -27.19
C ASN A 213 -4.28 -4.17 -27.00
N VAL A 214 -5.13 -3.92 -25.98
CA VAL A 214 -5.70 -2.60 -25.67
C VAL A 214 -4.60 -1.61 -25.25
N SER A 215 -3.65 -2.08 -24.44
CA SER A 215 -2.52 -1.28 -23.98
C SER A 215 -1.44 -1.13 -25.05
N LYS A 216 -1.20 -2.15 -25.88
CA LYS A 216 -0.16 -2.14 -26.92
C LYS A 216 -0.34 -1.02 -27.95
N SER A 217 -1.58 -0.62 -28.24
CA SER A 217 -1.88 0.47 -29.16
C SER A 217 -1.39 1.85 -28.67
N HIS A 218 -1.12 2.00 -27.38
CA HIS A 218 -0.69 3.26 -26.76
C HIS A 218 0.73 3.20 -26.21
N ARG A 219 1.46 2.10 -26.50
CA ARG A 219 2.86 1.99 -26.15
C ARG A 219 3.70 2.77 -27.15
N ILE A 220 4.64 3.57 -26.64
CA ILE A 220 5.64 4.23 -27.48
C ILE A 220 6.61 3.15 -27.97
N ALA A 221 6.81 3.08 -29.28
CA ALA A 221 7.67 2.10 -29.95
C ALA A 221 9.14 2.23 -29.50
#